data_AF-A0A0G4L7G9-F1
#
_entry.id   AF-A0A0G4L7G9-F1
#
_cell.length_a   1.000
_cell.length_b   1.000
_cell.length_c   1.000
_cell.angle_alpha   90.00
_cell.angle_beta   90.00
_cell.angle_gamma   90.00
#
_symmetry.space_group_name_H-M   'P 1'
#
loop_
_entity.id
_entity.type
_entity.pdbx_description
1 polymer ?
#
loop_
_entity_poly.entity_id
_entity_poly.type
_entity_poly.pdbx_seq_one_letter_code
_entity_poly.pdbx_strand_id
1 'polypeptide(L)'
;SLAQDGASLHTLYANAAAVQGARIGFVLVVRDDAGGTFGAYLSEHPRPAPGFFGNGECFLWRASALAALPPPPSADTAPAAVRSTTISAAPDLLTGEPAPPNASSPAAAAAPALRFKAFPYSGENEYCINCETGFLSMGAGDGHYGLWLDGGLARGRSGRSLTFGNEPLSDEGDKFGVLGVELWVLGT
;
A
#
# COMPACT_ATOMS: atom_id res chain seq x y z
N SER A 1 0.98 17.35 1.40
CA SER A 1 1.32 16.44 0.27
C SER A 1 2.23 17.17 -0.71
N LEU A 2 3.07 16.48 -1.49
CA LEU A 2 3.96 17.13 -2.50
C LEU A 2 3.21 18.14 -3.39
N ALA A 3 1.96 17.82 -3.73
CA ALA A 3 1.08 18.66 -4.54
C ALA A 3 0.56 19.93 -3.82
N GLN A 4 0.59 19.96 -2.49
CA GLN A 4 0.09 21.07 -1.67
C GLN A 4 1.24 21.97 -1.19
N ASP A 5 2.39 21.37 -0.86
CA ASP A 5 3.47 22.05 -0.12
C ASP A 5 4.74 22.26 -0.96
N GLY A 6 4.76 21.74 -2.19
CA GLY A 6 5.94 21.74 -3.06
C GLY A 6 6.85 20.53 -2.84
N ALA A 7 7.78 20.32 -3.78
CA ALA A 7 8.63 19.12 -3.83
C ALA A 7 10.01 19.34 -3.23
N SER A 8 10.10 19.55 -1.91
CA SER A 8 11.39 19.57 -1.23
C SER A 8 11.35 19.00 0.18
N LEU A 9 12.43 18.31 0.57
CA LEU A 9 12.61 17.85 1.95
C LEU A 9 12.62 19.01 2.95
N HIS A 10 13.11 20.19 2.54
CA HIS A 10 13.11 21.37 3.40
C HIS A 10 11.70 21.74 3.84
N THR A 11 10.73 21.79 2.92
CA THR A 11 9.33 22.07 3.29
C THR A 11 8.73 20.95 4.13
N LEU A 12 9.04 19.69 3.82
CA LEU A 12 8.57 18.54 4.60
C LEU A 12 9.03 18.63 6.07
N TYR A 13 10.31 18.94 6.29
CA TYR A 13 10.85 19.12 7.65
C TYR A 13 10.24 20.33 8.36
N ALA A 14 10.06 21.46 7.66
CA ALA A 14 9.44 22.66 8.23
C ALA A 14 8.00 22.39 8.69
N ASN A 15 7.21 21.68 7.89
CA ASN A 15 5.84 21.31 8.23
C ASN A 15 5.78 20.32 9.39
N ALA A 16 6.69 19.34 9.44
CA ALA A 16 6.76 18.37 10.54
C ALA A 16 7.17 19.02 11.88
N ALA A 17 7.96 20.10 11.85
CA ALA A 17 8.37 20.82 13.05
C ALA A 17 7.21 21.53 13.78
N ALA A 18 6.09 21.81 13.09
CA ALA A 18 4.91 22.46 13.69
C ALA A 18 4.29 21.66 14.85
N VAL A 19 4.57 20.36 14.90
CA VAL A 19 4.06 19.42 15.91
C VAL A 19 5.18 18.85 16.79
N GLN A 20 6.35 19.51 16.80
CA GLN A 20 7.49 19.12 17.64
C GLN A 20 7.13 19.19 19.14
N GLY A 21 7.50 18.14 19.88
CA GLY A 21 7.30 18.06 21.33
C GLY A 21 6.00 17.38 21.76
N ALA A 22 5.08 17.11 20.83
CA ALA A 22 3.93 16.24 21.07
C ALA A 22 4.33 14.76 20.94
N ARG A 23 3.68 13.87 21.70
CA ARG A 23 3.86 12.42 21.57
C ARG A 23 3.01 11.90 20.40
N ILE A 24 3.51 12.12 19.19
CA ILE A 24 2.84 11.78 17.93
C ILE A 24 3.75 10.94 17.06
N GLY A 25 3.15 10.10 16.22
CA GLY A 25 3.84 9.36 15.17
C GLY A 25 3.62 9.98 13.79
N PHE A 26 4.43 9.57 12.82
CA PHE A 26 4.29 10.03 11.43
C PHE A 26 4.23 8.83 10.48
N VAL A 27 3.38 8.91 9.47
CA VAL A 27 3.35 7.93 8.38
C VAL A 27 3.80 8.60 7.10
N LEU A 28 4.95 8.17 6.61
CA LEU A 28 5.43 8.50 5.29
C LEU A 28 4.78 7.55 4.28
N VAL A 29 4.16 8.12 3.25
CA VAL A 29 3.57 7.40 2.10
C VAL A 29 4.31 7.84 0.86
N VAL A 30 4.78 6.88 0.08
CA VAL A 30 5.43 7.06 -1.20
C VAL A 30 4.63 6.31 -2.27
N ARG A 31 4.37 7.00 -3.37
CA ARG A 31 3.85 6.40 -4.59
C ARG A 31 4.92 6.48 -5.68
N ASP A 32 5.27 5.34 -6.24
CA ASP A 32 6.25 5.27 -7.34
C ASP A 32 5.59 5.33 -8.72
N ASP A 33 6.43 5.36 -9.76
CA ASP A 33 6.05 5.38 -11.18
C ASP A 33 5.52 4.03 -11.71
N ALA A 34 5.87 2.92 -11.09
CA ALA A 34 5.22 1.61 -11.29
C ALA A 34 3.81 1.51 -10.69
N GLY A 35 3.38 2.49 -9.89
CA GLY A 35 2.07 2.50 -9.23
C GLY A 35 2.03 1.74 -7.90
N GLY A 36 3.18 1.28 -7.41
CA GLY A 36 3.37 0.77 -6.06
C GLY A 36 3.14 1.85 -4.99
N THR A 37 2.64 1.43 -3.83
CA THR A 37 2.44 2.30 -2.68
C THR A 37 3.09 1.68 -1.45
N PHE A 38 4.04 2.39 -0.86
CA PHE A 38 4.82 1.91 0.28
C PHE A 38 5.29 3.08 1.12
N GLY A 39 5.95 2.80 2.23
CA GLY A 39 6.48 3.85 3.06
C GLY A 39 6.93 3.35 4.41
N ALA A 40 6.77 4.22 5.40
CA ALA A 40 7.28 3.98 6.73
C ALA A 40 6.45 4.65 7.81
N TYR A 41 6.52 4.12 9.02
CA TYR A 41 6.12 4.80 10.24
C TYR A 41 7.36 5.29 10.98
N LEU A 42 7.34 6.56 11.37
CA LEU A 42 8.38 7.24 12.14
C LEU A 42 7.84 7.52 13.54
N SER A 43 8.59 7.12 14.56
CA SER A 43 8.26 7.40 15.97
C SER A 43 8.54 8.85 16.39
N GLU A 44 9.25 9.61 15.56
CA GLU A 44 9.64 10.99 15.81
C GLU A 44 9.48 11.80 14.51
N HIS A 45 9.35 13.13 14.65
CA HIS A 45 9.26 14.02 13.49
C HIS A 45 10.53 13.97 12.65
N PRO A 46 10.44 13.90 11.31
CA PRO A 46 11.60 13.94 10.45
C PRO A 46 12.26 15.32 10.50
N ARG A 47 13.55 15.36 10.88
CA ARG A 47 14.35 16.57 10.96
C ARG A 47 15.83 16.27 10.77
N PRO A 48 16.62 17.17 10.14
CA PRO A 48 18.06 17.02 10.09
C PRO A 48 18.67 16.87 11.48
N ALA A 49 19.48 15.82 11.68
CA ALA A 49 20.10 15.53 12.96
C ALA A 49 21.49 14.89 12.75
N PRO A 50 22.44 15.06 13.70
CA PRO A 50 23.70 14.34 13.65
C PRO A 50 23.45 12.87 14.00
N GLY A 51 23.22 12.05 12.98
CA GLY A 51 23.07 10.59 13.10
C GLY A 51 21.63 10.10 13.12
N PHE A 52 21.50 8.79 13.39
CA PHE A 52 20.21 8.11 13.40
C PHE A 52 19.42 8.39 14.68
N PHE A 53 18.10 8.43 14.55
CA PHE A 53 17.15 8.59 15.66
C PHE A 53 15.89 7.74 15.41
N GLY A 54 14.90 7.87 16.29
CA GLY A 54 13.74 6.99 16.33
C GLY A 54 13.93 5.80 17.27
N ASN A 55 12.83 5.11 17.53
CA ASN A 55 12.81 3.96 18.45
C ASN A 55 12.33 2.69 17.72
N GLY A 56 12.21 1.59 18.47
CA GLY A 56 11.74 0.29 17.94
C GLY A 56 10.27 0.24 17.52
N GLU A 57 9.53 1.35 17.63
CA GLU A 57 8.17 1.47 17.06
C GLU A 57 8.21 1.81 15.57
N CYS A 58 9.37 2.22 15.02
CA CYS A 58 9.54 2.45 13.59
C CYS A 58 9.36 1.15 12.80
N PHE A 59 8.73 1.24 11.63
CA PHE A 59 8.60 0.11 10.71
C PHE A 59 8.45 0.57 9.26
N LEU A 60 8.80 -0.29 8.32
CA LEU A 60 8.50 -0.09 6.90
C LEU A 60 7.23 -0.84 6.53
N TRP A 61 6.58 -0.42 5.45
CA TRP A 61 5.41 -1.13 4.93
C TRP A 61 5.30 -0.99 3.41
N ARG A 62 4.59 -1.94 2.79
CA ARG A 62 4.20 -1.85 1.38
C ARG A 62 2.79 -2.40 1.16
N ALA A 63 2.11 -1.83 0.17
CA ALA A 63 0.78 -2.23 -0.27
C ALA A 63 0.80 -2.51 -1.78
N SER A 64 0.31 -3.68 -2.17
CA SER A 64 0.17 -4.08 -3.57
C SER A 64 -1.29 -4.36 -3.88
N ALA A 65 -1.80 -3.87 -5.01
CA ALA A 65 -3.11 -4.25 -5.50
C ALA A 65 -3.07 -5.72 -5.98
N LEU A 66 -3.89 -6.59 -5.39
CA LEU A 66 -4.17 -7.89 -5.96
C LEU A 66 -5.03 -7.67 -7.20
N ALA A 67 -4.55 -8.15 -8.34
CA ALA A 67 -5.39 -8.29 -9.51
C ALA A 67 -6.62 -9.14 -9.15
N ALA A 68 -7.80 -8.65 -9.52
CA ALA A 68 -9.02 -9.45 -9.40
C ALA A 68 -8.81 -10.76 -10.18
N LEU A 69 -8.97 -11.90 -9.50
CA LEU A 69 -8.91 -13.19 -10.18
C LEU A 69 -9.97 -13.20 -11.30
N PRO A 70 -9.65 -13.70 -12.50
CA PRO A 70 -10.67 -13.92 -13.50
C PRO A 70 -11.74 -14.86 -12.92
N PRO A 71 -13.04 -14.62 -13.19
CA PRO A 71 -14.09 -15.50 -12.70
C PRO A 71 -13.80 -16.94 -13.15
N PRO A 72 -14.02 -17.96 -12.29
CA PRO A 72 -13.73 -19.33 -12.64
C PRO A 72 -14.50 -19.71 -13.92
N PRO A 73 -13.82 -20.29 -14.93
CA PRO A 73 -14.50 -20.77 -16.11
C PRO A 73 -15.30 -22.01 -15.73
N SER A 74 -16.62 -21.86 -15.54
CA SER A 74 -17.70 -22.86 -15.72
C SER A 74 -18.77 -22.76 -14.62
N ALA A 75 -19.82 -21.99 -14.90
CA ALA A 75 -21.14 -22.18 -14.31
C ALA A 75 -22.22 -22.41 -15.39
N ASP A 76 -21.81 -22.88 -16.57
CA ASP A 76 -22.70 -23.18 -17.70
C ASP A 76 -22.32 -24.52 -18.34
N THR A 77 -22.61 -25.63 -17.64
CA THR A 77 -22.90 -26.90 -18.31
C THR A 77 -23.72 -27.80 -17.38
N ALA A 78 -25.03 -27.55 -17.29
CA ALA A 78 -25.98 -28.58 -16.88
C ALA A 78 -26.78 -29.04 -18.11
N PRO A 79 -26.36 -30.10 -18.81
CA PRO A 79 -27.28 -30.86 -19.62
C PRO A 79 -27.89 -31.95 -18.73
N ALA A 80 -29.21 -31.89 -18.61
CA ALA A 80 -30.06 -32.92 -18.06
C ALA A 80 -29.70 -34.30 -18.64
N ALA A 81 -29.33 -35.24 -17.78
CA ALA A 81 -29.32 -36.67 -18.08
C ALA A 81 -30.40 -37.35 -17.24
N VAL A 82 -31.53 -37.55 -17.90
CA VAL A 82 -32.70 -38.37 -17.58
C VAL A 82 -32.35 -39.69 -16.88
N ARG A 83 -33.02 -40.01 -15.75
CA ARG A 83 -33.56 -41.36 -15.42
C ARG A 83 -34.74 -41.28 -14.44
N SER A 84 -35.95 -41.61 -14.96
CA SER A 84 -37.10 -42.37 -14.40
C SER A 84 -37.58 -42.13 -12.96
N THR A 85 -38.87 -42.15 -12.57
CA THR A 85 -40.19 -42.52 -13.14
C THR A 85 -41.24 -42.17 -12.08
N THR A 86 -42.39 -41.58 -12.45
CA THR A 86 -43.74 -42.02 -12.02
C THR A 86 -44.82 -41.23 -12.78
N ILE A 87 -45.92 -41.94 -13.04
CA ILE A 87 -47.03 -41.68 -13.96
C ILE A 87 -48.14 -40.86 -13.24
N SER A 88 -48.73 -39.83 -13.89
CA SER A 88 -50.11 -39.84 -14.42
C SER A 88 -50.70 -38.45 -14.74
N ALA A 89 -51.31 -38.36 -15.93
CA ALA A 89 -52.52 -37.61 -16.32
C ALA A 89 -52.55 -36.06 -16.27
N ALA A 90 -52.64 -35.45 -17.48
CA ALA A 90 -53.23 -34.14 -17.78
C ALA A 90 -54.79 -34.24 -17.80
N PRO A 91 -55.61 -33.16 -17.95
CA PRO A 91 -55.36 -31.77 -18.40
C PRO A 91 -55.90 -30.74 -17.36
N ASP A 92 -55.88 -29.40 -17.47
CA ASP A 92 -56.21 -28.49 -18.56
C ASP A 92 -56.11 -27.03 -18.02
N LEU A 93 -56.07 -26.03 -18.92
CA LEU A 93 -56.42 -24.60 -18.73
C LEU A 93 -55.44 -23.57 -18.11
N LEU A 94 -54.77 -22.85 -19.02
CA LEU A 94 -54.67 -21.37 -19.19
C LEU A 94 -54.74 -20.43 -17.95
N THR A 95 -53.68 -19.62 -17.74
CA THR A 95 -53.64 -18.13 -17.70
C THR A 95 -52.54 -17.60 -16.75
N GLY A 96 -51.78 -16.57 -17.17
CA GLY A 96 -51.05 -15.68 -16.25
C GLY A 96 -49.63 -15.25 -16.68
N GLU A 97 -49.56 -14.15 -17.45
CA GLU A 97 -48.50 -13.12 -17.60
C GLU A 97 -46.98 -13.46 -17.61
N PRO A 98 -46.21 -12.91 -18.59
CA PRO A 98 -44.76 -12.89 -18.53
C PRO A 98 -44.25 -11.74 -17.65
N ALA A 99 -43.44 -12.07 -16.63
CA ALA A 99 -42.62 -11.11 -15.89
C ALA A 99 -41.57 -10.45 -16.81
N PRO A 100 -41.20 -9.17 -16.59
CA PRO A 100 -40.26 -8.47 -17.47
C PRO A 100 -38.85 -9.06 -17.38
N PRO A 101 -38.03 -8.98 -18.44
CA PRO A 101 -36.66 -9.45 -18.40
C PRO A 101 -35.85 -8.58 -17.45
N ASN A 102 -35.21 -9.24 -16.48
CA ASN A 102 -34.19 -8.66 -15.61
C ASN A 102 -33.20 -7.83 -16.44
N ALA A 103 -33.15 -6.53 -16.16
CA ALA A 103 -32.08 -5.67 -16.62
C ALA A 103 -30.75 -6.23 -16.09
N SER A 104 -29.86 -6.56 -17.01
CA SER A 104 -28.47 -6.89 -16.73
C SER A 104 -27.79 -5.69 -16.07
N SER A 105 -27.71 -5.70 -14.74
CA SER A 105 -26.79 -4.82 -14.02
C SER A 105 -25.37 -5.16 -14.49
N PRO A 106 -24.57 -4.18 -14.95
CA PRO A 106 -23.17 -4.43 -15.24
C PRO A 106 -22.50 -4.81 -13.93
N ALA A 107 -21.78 -5.92 -13.95
CA ALA A 107 -20.97 -6.40 -12.84
C ALA A 107 -20.13 -5.23 -12.31
N ALA A 108 -20.42 -4.80 -11.09
CA ALA A 108 -19.61 -3.82 -10.38
C ALA A 108 -18.18 -4.33 -10.39
N ALA A 109 -17.27 -3.59 -11.04
CA ALA A 109 -15.85 -3.87 -10.97
C ALA A 109 -15.45 -3.86 -9.49
N ALA A 110 -15.22 -5.05 -8.94
CA ALA A 110 -14.82 -5.21 -7.56
C ALA A 110 -13.53 -4.40 -7.35
N ALA A 111 -13.54 -3.51 -6.35
CA ALA A 111 -12.34 -2.74 -6.00
C ALA A 111 -11.17 -3.70 -5.78
N PRO A 112 -9.96 -3.39 -6.27
CA PRO A 112 -8.82 -4.28 -6.12
C PRO A 112 -8.56 -4.52 -4.63
N ALA A 113 -8.48 -5.79 -4.24
CA ALA A 113 -8.11 -6.14 -2.88
C ALA A 113 -6.66 -5.70 -2.64
N LEU A 114 -6.39 -4.96 -1.56
CA LEU A 114 -5.03 -4.53 -1.24
C LEU A 114 -4.35 -5.60 -0.35
N ARG A 115 -3.15 -6.03 -0.74
CA ARG A 115 -2.27 -6.82 0.13
C ARG A 115 -1.31 -5.88 0.83
N PHE A 116 -1.40 -5.84 2.16
CA PHE A 116 -0.48 -5.08 3.00
C PHE A 116 0.59 -5.99 3.61
N LYS A 117 1.83 -5.50 3.68
CA LYS A 117 2.94 -6.14 4.40
C LYS A 117 3.70 -5.08 5.20
N ALA A 118 3.86 -5.33 6.49
CA ALA A 118 4.70 -4.53 7.38
C ALA A 118 6.02 -5.25 7.68
N PHE A 119 7.05 -4.45 7.95
CA PHE A 119 8.41 -4.86 8.30
C PHE A 119 8.78 -4.17 9.62
N PRO A 120 8.47 -4.82 10.76
CA PRO A 120 8.75 -4.26 12.07
C PRO A 120 10.26 -4.18 12.33
N TYR A 121 10.62 -3.37 13.32
CA TYR A 121 11.98 -3.31 13.85
C TYR A 121 12.51 -4.70 14.23
N SER A 122 13.70 -5.05 13.73
CA SER A 122 14.34 -6.36 13.95
C SER A 122 15.10 -6.45 15.26
N GLY A 123 15.58 -5.31 15.79
CA GLY A 123 16.47 -5.26 16.95
C GLY A 123 17.97 -5.43 16.62
N GLU A 124 18.34 -5.61 15.36
CA GLU A 124 19.74 -5.85 14.96
C GLU A 124 20.63 -4.59 15.06
N ASN A 125 20.07 -3.41 14.82
CA ASN A 125 20.74 -2.11 14.98
C ASN A 125 19.72 -0.99 15.15
N GLU A 126 20.16 0.17 15.65
CA GLU A 126 19.28 1.32 15.97
C GLU A 126 19.18 2.36 14.82
N TYR A 127 19.45 1.95 13.58
CA TYR A 127 19.51 2.87 12.43
C TYR A 127 18.13 3.14 11.80
N CYS A 128 17.15 3.52 12.64
CA CYS A 128 15.74 3.66 12.25
C CYS A 128 15.47 4.82 11.30
N ILE A 129 15.80 6.06 11.68
CA ILE A 129 15.53 7.27 10.90
C ILE A 129 16.84 8.04 10.74
N ASN A 130 17.21 8.38 9.52
CA ASN A 130 18.30 9.33 9.25
C ASN A 130 17.85 10.37 8.25
N CYS A 131 17.92 11.63 8.67
CA CYS A 131 17.53 12.79 7.91
C CYS A 131 18.74 13.69 7.73
N GLU A 132 19.06 13.99 6.47
CA GLU A 132 20.03 15.01 6.10
C GLU A 132 19.32 16.12 5.32
N THR A 133 20.05 17.20 5.02
CA THR A 133 19.56 18.26 4.13
C THR A 133 19.33 17.76 2.71
N GLY A 134 20.11 16.75 2.28
CA GLY A 134 20.07 16.22 0.92
C GLY A 134 19.25 14.94 0.74
N PHE A 135 18.84 14.26 1.81
CA PHE A 135 18.05 13.04 1.73
C PHE A 135 17.34 12.70 3.04
N LEU A 136 16.32 11.83 2.93
CA LEU A 136 15.65 11.16 4.04
C LEU A 136 15.85 9.66 3.87
N SER A 137 16.15 8.94 4.94
CA SER A 137 16.27 7.49 4.90
C SER A 137 15.71 6.83 6.14
N MET A 138 15.25 5.60 5.96
CA MET A 138 14.69 4.76 7.00
C MET A 138 15.21 3.34 6.90
N GLY A 139 15.76 2.87 8.01
CA GLY A 139 16.38 1.56 8.13
C GLY A 139 17.69 1.51 7.37
N ALA A 140 18.77 1.12 8.03
CA ALA A 140 20.06 0.97 7.40
C ALA A 140 20.77 -0.31 7.87
N GLY A 141 21.66 -0.82 7.04
CA GLY A 141 22.49 -1.96 7.37
C GLY A 141 23.22 -2.45 6.14
N ASP A 142 24.48 -2.86 6.32
CA ASP A 142 25.33 -3.38 5.24
C ASP A 142 25.44 -2.46 4.01
N GLY A 143 25.36 -1.14 4.21
CA GLY A 143 25.46 -0.14 3.14
C GLY A 143 24.17 0.06 2.32
N HIS A 144 23.07 -0.57 2.73
CA HIS A 144 21.75 -0.42 2.11
C HIS A 144 20.79 0.32 3.02
N TYR A 145 19.78 0.96 2.40
CA TYR A 145 18.67 1.61 3.08
C TYR A 145 17.39 0.84 2.82
N GLY A 146 16.56 0.66 3.84
CA GLY A 146 15.24 0.08 3.69
C GLY A 146 14.34 0.96 2.83
N LEU A 147 14.39 2.28 3.07
CA LEU A 147 13.84 3.31 2.22
C LEU A 147 14.77 4.53 2.22
N TRP A 148 15.01 5.12 1.06
CA TRP A 148 15.78 6.34 0.90
C TRP A 148 15.11 7.22 -0.16
N LEU A 149 15.02 8.53 0.10
CA LEU A 149 14.47 9.54 -0.81
C LEU A 149 15.44 10.71 -0.94
N ASP A 150 15.61 11.23 -2.14
CA ASP A 150 16.46 12.40 -2.39
C ASP A 150 15.81 13.72 -1.92
N GLY A 151 16.62 14.78 -1.85
CA GLY A 151 16.19 16.11 -1.36
C GLY A 151 15.07 16.76 -2.16
N GLY A 152 14.93 16.40 -3.43
CA GLY A 152 13.86 16.84 -4.31
C GLY A 152 12.60 15.99 -4.23
N LEU A 153 12.60 14.90 -3.43
CA LEU A 153 11.49 13.94 -3.33
C LEU A 153 11.06 13.40 -4.70
N ALA A 154 12.01 13.24 -5.62
CA ALA A 154 11.78 12.84 -7.00
C ALA A 154 12.33 11.44 -7.31
N ARG A 155 13.33 11.00 -6.55
CA ARG A 155 13.96 9.69 -6.72
C ARG A 155 14.11 9.01 -5.38
N GLY A 156 13.93 7.69 -5.38
CA GLY A 156 14.16 6.89 -4.20
C GLY A 156 14.94 5.62 -4.47
N ARG A 157 15.34 4.99 -3.36
CA ARG A 157 15.95 3.67 -3.33
C ARG A 157 15.34 2.85 -2.20
N SER A 158 15.23 1.55 -2.41
CA SER A 158 14.80 0.62 -1.37
C SER A 158 15.53 -0.70 -1.55
N GLY A 159 16.35 -1.05 -0.57
CA GLY A 159 17.05 -2.32 -0.49
C GLY A 159 16.66 -3.09 0.77
N ARG A 160 17.30 -4.23 0.96
CA ARG A 160 17.24 -4.93 2.25
C ARG A 160 17.95 -4.11 3.31
N SER A 161 17.40 -4.05 4.53
CA SER A 161 18.07 -3.44 5.68
C SER A 161 18.10 -4.40 6.86
N LEU A 162 19.17 -4.33 7.66
CA LEU A 162 19.26 -5.08 8.90
C LEU A 162 18.23 -4.57 9.93
N THR A 163 17.98 -3.27 9.99
CA THR A 163 17.05 -2.62 10.94
C THR A 163 15.63 -3.16 10.89
N PHE A 164 15.13 -3.53 9.70
CA PHE A 164 13.75 -3.97 9.52
C PHE A 164 13.61 -5.35 8.87
N GLY A 165 14.72 -5.96 8.42
CA GLY A 165 14.69 -7.23 7.69
C GLY A 165 13.82 -7.19 6.43
N ASN A 166 13.61 -6.00 5.85
CA ASN A 166 12.70 -5.81 4.73
C ASN A 166 13.30 -6.31 3.42
N GLU A 167 12.43 -6.60 2.45
CA GLU A 167 12.81 -6.67 1.04
C GLU A 167 12.64 -5.29 0.37
N PRO A 168 13.14 -5.09 -0.88
CA PRO A 168 12.81 -3.89 -1.65
C PRO A 168 11.30 -3.62 -1.66
N LEU A 169 10.93 -2.37 -1.37
CA LEU A 169 9.54 -1.96 -1.19
C LEU A 169 8.83 -1.70 -2.53
N SER A 170 9.57 -1.17 -3.51
CA SER A 170 9.08 -0.96 -4.87
C SER A 170 9.17 -2.25 -5.68
N ASP A 171 8.16 -2.48 -6.52
CA ASP A 171 8.16 -3.61 -7.46
C ASP A 171 9.08 -3.35 -8.67
N GLU A 172 9.61 -2.13 -8.86
CA GLU A 172 10.67 -1.83 -9.85
C GLU A 172 12.06 -2.31 -9.42
N GLY A 173 12.21 -2.65 -8.13
CA GLY A 173 13.46 -3.07 -7.51
C GLY A 173 14.11 -1.97 -6.68
N ASP A 174 15.44 -1.86 -6.78
CA ASP A 174 16.25 -1.09 -5.83
C ASP A 174 16.17 0.44 -6.00
N LYS A 175 15.74 0.91 -7.16
CA LYS A 175 15.61 2.33 -7.52
C LYS A 175 14.24 2.54 -8.15
N PHE A 176 13.61 3.66 -7.83
CA PHE A 176 12.28 3.99 -8.33
C PHE A 176 12.14 5.51 -8.51
N GLY A 177 11.28 5.90 -9.44
CA GLY A 177 10.80 7.28 -9.58
C GLY A 177 9.73 7.57 -8.54
N VAL A 178 9.67 8.80 -8.04
CA VAL A 178 8.66 9.20 -7.06
C VAL A 178 7.59 10.04 -7.76
N LEU A 179 6.35 9.57 -7.77
CA LEU A 179 5.20 10.33 -8.25
C LEU A 179 4.61 11.23 -7.17
N GLY A 180 4.67 10.79 -5.91
CA GLY A 180 4.11 11.54 -4.80
C GLY A 180 4.63 11.08 -3.45
N VAL A 181 4.75 12.04 -2.54
CA VAL A 181 5.10 11.81 -1.13
C VAL A 181 4.08 12.53 -0.26
N GLU A 182 3.62 11.81 0.76
CA GLU A 182 2.76 12.35 1.81
C GLU A 182 3.33 12.00 3.17
N LEU A 183 3.25 12.95 4.10
CA LEU A 183 3.59 12.74 5.50
C LEU A 183 2.34 13.02 6.32
N TRP A 184 1.84 11.99 6.98
CA TRP A 184 0.64 12.04 7.81
C TRP A 184 1.05 12.05 9.27
N VAL A 185 0.38 12.87 10.08
CA VAL A 185 0.57 12.91 11.54
C VAL A 185 -0.46 12.01 12.20
N LEU A 186 -0.01 11.16 13.12
CA LEU A 186 -0.85 10.25 13.90
C LEU A 186 -0.75 10.58 15.39
N GLY A 187 -1.88 10.86 16.02
CA GLY A 187 -1.98 11.20 17.44
C GLY A 187 -2.75 12.50 17.66
N THR A 188 -3.11 12.75 18.92
CA THR A 188 -3.90 13.91 19.36
C THR A 188 -3.21 14.61 20.51
#